data_AF-A0A453A909-F1
#
_entry.id   AF-A0A453A909-F1
#
_cell.length_a   1.000
_cell.length_b   1.000
_cell.length_c   1.000
_cell.angle_alpha   90.00
_cell.angle_beta   90.00
_cell.angle_gamma   90.00
#
_symmetry.space_group_name_H-M   'P 1'
#
loop_
_entity.id
_entity.type
_entity.pdbx_description
1 polymer ?
#
loop_
_entity_poly.entity_id
_entity_poly.type
_entity_poly.pdbx_seq_one_letter_code
_entity_poly.pdbx_strand_id
1 'polypeptide(L)'
;GVSQVFIYLCGSTISHQQNLYTSNVNMLMKAACDKVGVKSNDFYSTFCGKVLHPEQLLSYYHVKKDSTIRINSRLRGGCSSNWDAIISGLGLFRLHTVSIPQALFLPSLANQGSVVEVKYLGEVLQFCSRKVLIHLCRRHFSGVCFGGEFTSEQIVFDEDGNVKINAARKQYTKILAVLDYNRLYDIFDKAFKDEGNRQPIHTLNLLSFLHSPPPAIDPQSDSIIAYLTNHMALLSHTERIAISALLDLLFSRLDKEDKELFRTYLKFVKWTAKVQFIPAMNTIYNHFKHMNKKKKFVPYEDNRISLLRFSTNFFKHSPKFSPEELEAAFSFFTASESFIAQLVYDALVTFKDGQKPCTAKVHEFVDRVIAMLGKNTIGCTKG
;
A
#
# COMPACT_ATOMS: atom_id res chain seq x y z
N GLY A 1 1.89 12.94 -39.38
CA GLY A 1 0.81 13.57 -38.61
C GLY A 1 0.94 13.16 -37.17
N VAL A 2 0.91 14.11 -36.25
CA VAL A 2 1.00 13.83 -34.81
C VAL A 2 -0.30 13.16 -34.36
N SER A 3 -0.22 12.17 -33.47
CA SER A 3 -1.38 11.46 -32.91
C SER A 3 -1.36 11.54 -31.38
N GLN A 4 -2.54 11.53 -30.79
CA GLN A 4 -2.69 11.44 -29.34
C GLN A 4 -2.38 10.01 -28.88
N VAL A 5 -1.61 9.90 -27.81
CA VAL A 5 -1.41 8.68 -27.03
C VAL A 5 -1.57 9.02 -25.54
N PHE A 6 -1.92 8.01 -24.76
CA PHE A 6 -1.94 8.10 -23.31
C PHE A 6 -0.68 7.47 -22.74
N ILE A 7 -0.08 8.16 -21.77
CA ILE A 7 1.09 7.65 -21.06
C ILE A 7 0.70 7.47 -19.62
N TYR A 8 0.76 6.23 -19.14
CA TYR A 8 0.61 5.94 -17.71
C TYR A 8 2.00 5.96 -17.08
N LEU A 9 2.27 6.96 -16.25
CA LEU A 9 3.56 7.16 -15.58
C LEU A 9 3.29 7.47 -14.11
N CYS A 10 3.87 6.66 -13.21
CA CYS A 10 3.77 6.83 -11.76
C CYS A 10 2.32 6.98 -11.25
N GLY A 11 1.40 6.19 -11.81
CA GLY A 11 0.00 6.21 -11.40
C GLY A 11 -0.85 7.29 -12.07
N SER A 12 -0.25 8.22 -12.82
CA SER A 12 -1.00 9.25 -13.55
C SER A 12 -1.05 8.95 -15.03
N THR A 13 -2.20 9.23 -15.66
CA THR A 13 -2.36 9.15 -17.11
C THR A 13 -2.25 10.55 -17.72
N ILE A 14 -1.22 10.78 -18.53
CA ILE A 14 -1.03 12.04 -19.26
C ILE A 14 -1.36 11.86 -20.74
N SER A 15 -2.03 12.86 -21.31
CA SER A 15 -2.23 12.95 -22.76
C SER A 15 -0.96 13.52 -23.42
N HIS A 16 -0.46 12.83 -24.44
CA HIS A 16 0.75 13.24 -25.16
C HIS A 16 0.52 13.19 -26.67
N GLN A 17 1.03 14.19 -27.38
CA GLN A 17 0.95 14.28 -28.83
C GLN A 17 2.29 13.82 -29.42
N GLN A 18 2.31 12.68 -30.13
CA GLN A 18 3.53 12.10 -30.71
C GLN A 18 3.32 11.66 -32.17
N ASN A 19 4.32 11.84 -33.03
CA ASN A 19 4.30 11.24 -34.37
C ASN A 19 4.66 9.75 -34.29
N LEU A 20 3.67 8.87 -34.36
CA LEU A 20 3.83 7.42 -34.16
C LEU A 20 4.68 6.73 -35.24
N TYR A 21 4.80 7.34 -36.42
CA TYR A 21 5.51 6.73 -37.55
C TYR A 21 7.00 7.06 -37.57
N THR A 22 7.39 8.21 -36.99
CA THR A 22 8.77 8.70 -37.03
C THR A 22 9.44 8.75 -35.67
N SER A 23 8.67 8.63 -34.58
CA SER A 23 9.23 8.71 -33.23
C SER A 23 9.59 7.33 -32.71
N ASN A 24 10.78 7.23 -32.14
CA ASN A 24 11.20 6.07 -31.37
C ASN A 24 10.68 6.15 -29.94
N VAL A 25 10.76 5.02 -29.23
CA VAL A 25 10.32 4.88 -27.85
C VAL A 25 11.08 5.83 -26.91
N ASN A 26 12.38 6.03 -27.14
CA ASN A 26 13.22 6.88 -26.30
C ASN A 26 12.76 8.36 -26.34
N MET A 27 12.42 8.88 -27.52
CA MET A 27 11.89 10.24 -27.68
C MET A 27 10.58 10.44 -26.90
N LEU A 28 9.65 9.49 -27.00
CA LEU A 28 8.39 9.53 -26.25
C LEU A 28 8.65 9.51 -24.74
N MET A 29 9.52 8.60 -24.27
CA MET A 29 9.84 8.45 -22.86
C MET A 29 10.50 9.71 -22.31
N LYS A 30 11.48 10.28 -23.02
CA LYS A 30 12.13 11.53 -22.65
C LYS A 30 11.13 12.68 -22.57
N ALA A 31 10.32 12.88 -23.61
CA ALA A 31 9.34 13.97 -23.64
C ALA A 31 8.24 13.81 -22.57
N ALA A 32 7.89 12.57 -22.22
CA ALA A 32 6.94 12.28 -21.15
C ALA A 32 7.54 12.57 -19.78
N CYS A 33 8.76 12.11 -19.52
CA CYS A 33 9.49 12.30 -18.27
C CYS A 33 9.88 13.78 -18.03
N ASP A 34 10.26 14.50 -19.09
CA ASP A 34 10.59 15.93 -19.04
C ASP A 34 9.38 16.77 -18.59
N LYS A 35 8.17 16.44 -19.07
CA LYS A 35 6.93 17.13 -18.68
C LYS A 35 6.61 17.09 -17.19
N VAL A 36 7.17 16.11 -16.50
CA VAL A 36 6.87 15.80 -15.10
C VAL A 36 8.12 15.87 -14.22
N GLY A 37 9.26 16.27 -14.78
CA GLY A 37 10.48 16.59 -14.04
C GLY A 37 11.32 15.40 -13.58
N VAL A 38 11.24 14.23 -14.23
CA VAL A 38 12.12 13.08 -13.93
C VAL A 38 13.04 12.70 -15.08
N LYS A 39 14.15 12.04 -14.76
CA LYS A 39 15.12 11.55 -15.75
C LYS A 39 14.61 10.26 -16.40
N SER A 40 14.56 10.23 -17.73
CA SER A 40 14.04 9.08 -18.49
C SER A 40 14.91 7.81 -18.40
N ASN A 41 16.19 7.94 -18.05
CA ASN A 41 17.13 6.80 -17.93
C ASN A 41 16.72 5.80 -16.84
N ASP A 42 15.94 6.27 -15.85
CA ASP A 42 15.44 5.49 -14.72
C ASP A 42 14.08 4.85 -15.00
N PHE A 43 13.66 4.77 -16.27
CA PHE A 43 12.37 4.24 -16.67
C PHE A 43 12.45 3.29 -17.87
N TYR A 44 11.46 2.41 -17.98
CA TYR A 44 11.23 1.59 -19.16
C TYR A 44 9.76 1.66 -19.54
N SER A 45 9.48 1.59 -20.84
CA SER A 45 8.11 1.60 -21.33
C SER A 45 7.63 0.19 -21.65
N THR A 46 6.33 -0.02 -21.45
CA THR A 46 5.62 -1.25 -21.80
C THR A 46 4.36 -0.93 -22.58
N PHE A 47 4.04 -1.78 -23.55
CA PHE A 47 2.79 -1.73 -24.30
C PHE A 47 2.29 -3.16 -24.53
N CYS A 48 1.01 -3.40 -24.23
CA CYS A 48 0.40 -4.75 -24.27
C CYS A 48 1.24 -5.82 -23.53
N GLY A 49 1.82 -5.47 -22.37
CA GLY A 49 2.64 -6.37 -21.56
C GLY A 49 4.07 -6.61 -22.09
N LYS A 50 4.45 -6.03 -23.23
CA LYS A 50 5.80 -6.13 -23.78
C LYS A 50 6.63 -4.90 -23.44
N VAL A 51 7.87 -5.12 -22.99
CA VAL A 51 8.87 -4.06 -22.84
C VAL A 51 9.25 -3.53 -24.22
N LEU A 52 9.28 -2.21 -24.37
CA LEU A 52 9.63 -1.56 -25.64
C LEU A 52 11.13 -1.23 -25.69
N HIS A 53 11.74 -1.44 -26.85
CA HIS A 53 13.14 -1.12 -27.08
C HIS A 53 13.30 0.38 -27.37
N PRO A 54 14.25 1.09 -26.73
CA PRO A 54 14.38 2.55 -26.83
C PRO A 54 14.51 3.08 -28.27
N GLU A 55 15.31 2.41 -29.09
CA GLU A 55 15.58 2.84 -30.47
C GLU A 55 14.52 2.41 -31.49
N GLN A 56 13.56 1.59 -31.06
CA GLN A 56 12.53 1.09 -31.95
C GLN A 56 11.42 2.13 -32.15
N LEU A 57 10.92 2.24 -33.39
CA LEU A 57 9.78 3.11 -33.71
C LEU A 57 8.50 2.64 -33.04
N LEU A 58 7.64 3.59 -32.63
CA LEU A 58 6.33 3.28 -32.02
C LEU A 58 5.42 2.49 -32.99
N SER A 59 5.51 2.76 -34.29
CA SER A 59 4.79 2.05 -35.34
C SER A 59 5.11 0.55 -35.40
N TYR A 60 6.32 0.13 -35.05
CA TYR A 60 6.71 -1.28 -35.01
C TYR A 60 5.89 -2.08 -34.00
N TYR A 61 5.55 -1.46 -32.88
CA TYR A 61 4.71 -2.05 -31.84
C TYR A 61 3.21 -1.90 -32.13
N HIS A 62 2.85 -1.39 -33.31
CA HIS A 62 1.46 -1.10 -33.69
C HIS A 62 0.76 -0.17 -32.70
N VAL A 63 1.50 0.77 -32.09
CA VAL A 63 0.91 1.84 -31.30
C VAL A 63 0.03 2.69 -32.21
N LYS A 64 -1.22 2.89 -31.82
CA LYS A 64 -2.22 3.66 -32.56
C LYS A 64 -2.61 4.92 -31.79
N LYS A 65 -3.38 5.80 -32.43
CA LYS A 65 -4.10 6.86 -31.74
C LYS A 65 -4.85 6.28 -30.53
N ASP A 66 -4.81 7.00 -29.42
CA ASP A 66 -5.48 6.68 -28.16
C ASP A 66 -4.95 5.41 -27.46
N SER A 67 -3.79 4.89 -27.86
CA SER A 67 -3.10 3.79 -27.17
C SER A 67 -2.51 4.25 -25.83
N THR A 68 -2.56 3.38 -24.81
CA THR A 68 -1.93 3.63 -23.50
C THR A 68 -0.59 2.90 -23.39
N ILE A 69 0.51 3.65 -23.29
CA ILE A 69 1.85 3.14 -23.02
C ILE A 69 2.13 3.35 -21.53
N ARG A 70 2.55 2.30 -20.81
CA ARG A 70 2.95 2.45 -19.40
C ARG A 70 4.45 2.69 -19.33
N ILE A 71 4.86 3.81 -18.73
CA ILE A 71 6.24 4.07 -18.35
C ILE A 71 6.38 3.66 -16.89
N ASN A 72 7.14 2.59 -16.67
CA ASN A 72 7.40 2.01 -15.38
C ASN A 72 8.79 2.45 -14.92
N SER A 73 8.97 2.68 -13.63
CA SER A 73 10.31 2.94 -13.08
C SER A 73 11.18 1.70 -13.28
N ARG A 74 12.37 1.89 -13.85
CA ARG A 74 13.47 0.95 -13.66
C ARG A 74 13.90 1.15 -12.21
N LEU A 75 13.69 0.14 -11.39
CA LEU A 75 14.47 -0.02 -10.16
C LEU A 75 15.91 -0.32 -10.57
N ARG A 76 16.66 0.70 -10.98
CA ARG A 76 18.12 0.64 -11.15
C ARG A 76 18.67 1.64 -10.16
N GLY A 77 19.35 1.16 -9.12
CA GLY A 77 20.11 1.99 -8.19
C GLY A 77 21.36 2.58 -8.85
N GLY A 78 21.21 3.32 -9.96
CA GLY A 78 22.33 3.79 -10.79
C GLY A 78 23.25 4.84 -10.14
N CYS A 79 23.07 5.15 -8.85
CA CYS A 79 24.01 5.88 -8.03
C CYS A 79 23.76 5.44 -6.59
N SER A 80 24.80 5.06 -5.83
CA SER A 80 24.67 4.85 -4.39
C SER A 80 24.08 6.12 -3.77
N SER A 81 22.79 6.07 -3.48
CA SER A 81 22.01 7.25 -3.08
C SER A 81 21.56 7.04 -1.64
N ASN A 82 21.73 8.06 -0.83
CA ASN A 82 21.13 8.05 0.50
C ASN A 82 19.63 8.40 0.42
N TRP A 83 18.92 8.21 1.52
CA TRP A 83 17.49 8.52 1.63
C TRP A 83 17.15 9.92 1.14
N ASP A 84 17.92 10.93 1.53
CA ASP A 84 17.63 12.32 1.20
C ASP A 84 17.78 12.61 -0.30
N ALA A 85 18.78 12.02 -0.95
CA ALA A 85 18.94 12.09 -2.41
C ALA A 85 17.74 11.44 -3.14
N ILE A 86 17.24 10.31 -2.62
CA ILE A 86 16.05 9.66 -3.18
C ILE A 86 14.82 10.56 -3.02
N ILE A 87 14.55 11.06 -1.81
CA ILE A 87 13.38 11.92 -1.55
C ILE A 87 13.44 13.19 -2.40
N SER A 88 14.61 13.83 -2.50
CA SER A 88 14.80 15.01 -3.34
C SER A 88 14.56 14.69 -4.83
N GLY A 89 15.07 13.56 -5.32
CA GLY A 89 14.91 13.13 -6.71
C GLY A 89 13.48 12.75 -7.09
N LEU A 90 12.64 12.34 -6.13
CA LEU A 90 11.24 11.98 -6.40
C LEU A 90 10.37 13.19 -6.74
N GLY A 91 10.63 14.36 -6.14
CA GLY A 91 9.81 15.57 -6.36
C GLY A 91 8.30 15.29 -6.25
N LEU A 92 7.56 15.55 -7.34
CA LEU A 92 6.11 15.33 -7.42
C LEU A 92 5.70 13.84 -7.34
N PHE A 93 6.61 12.91 -7.65
CA PHE A 93 6.36 11.45 -7.62
C PHE A 93 6.48 10.83 -6.25
N ARG A 94 6.82 11.64 -5.24
CA ARG A 94 6.84 11.20 -3.85
C ARG A 94 5.47 10.67 -3.42
N LEU A 95 4.41 11.26 -3.93
CA LEU A 95 3.02 10.89 -3.65
C LEU A 95 2.30 10.51 -4.95
N HIS A 96 1.31 9.65 -4.80
CA HIS A 96 0.44 9.21 -5.89
C HIS A 96 -1.01 9.59 -5.55
N THR A 97 -1.68 10.30 -6.46
CA THR A 97 -3.05 10.77 -6.27
C THR A 97 -4.01 9.97 -7.14
N VAL A 98 -5.09 9.48 -6.54
CA VAL A 98 -6.19 8.78 -7.21
C VAL A 98 -7.44 9.62 -7.11
N SER A 99 -8.01 10.00 -8.25
CA SER A 99 -9.33 10.64 -8.31
C SER A 99 -10.43 9.57 -8.18
N ILE A 100 -11.39 9.78 -7.29
CA ILE A 100 -12.50 8.86 -7.06
C ILE A 100 -13.66 9.22 -8.00
N PRO A 101 -14.16 8.29 -8.84
CA PRO A 101 -15.35 8.52 -9.66
C PRO A 101 -16.60 8.85 -8.84
N GLN A 102 -17.49 9.70 -9.39
CA GLN A 102 -18.71 10.17 -8.70
C GLN A 102 -19.61 9.05 -8.17
N ALA A 103 -19.67 7.91 -8.86
CA ALA A 103 -20.46 6.75 -8.44
C ALA A 103 -19.91 6.06 -7.17
N LEU A 104 -18.67 6.36 -6.77
CA LEU A 104 -17.91 5.69 -5.72
C LEU A 104 -17.77 6.51 -4.44
N PHE A 105 -18.32 7.72 -4.37
CA PHE A 105 -18.33 8.54 -3.16
C PHE A 105 -19.73 9.15 -2.88
N LEU A 106 -19.87 9.84 -1.74
CA LEU A 106 -21.13 10.45 -1.32
C LEU A 106 -21.53 11.60 -2.28
N PRO A 107 -22.74 11.60 -2.88
CA PRO A 107 -23.16 12.65 -3.80
C PRO A 107 -23.11 14.06 -3.23
N SER A 108 -23.30 14.21 -1.90
CA SER A 108 -23.19 15.50 -1.23
C SER A 108 -21.80 16.13 -1.31
N LEU A 109 -20.74 15.33 -1.51
CA LEU A 109 -19.38 15.81 -1.74
C LEU A 109 -19.16 16.31 -3.17
N ALA A 110 -20.08 16.02 -4.10
CA ALA A 110 -19.99 16.46 -5.50
C ALA A 110 -20.52 17.90 -5.73
N ASN A 111 -21.15 18.50 -4.72
CA ASN A 111 -21.62 19.88 -4.79
C ASN A 111 -20.39 20.81 -4.91
N GLN A 112 -20.28 21.53 -6.03
CA GLN A 112 -19.19 22.45 -6.44
C GLN A 112 -18.11 21.93 -7.40
N GLY A 113 -18.36 20.86 -8.18
CA GLY A 113 -17.39 20.44 -9.21
C GLY A 113 -16.06 19.93 -8.62
N SER A 114 -16.06 19.62 -7.33
CA SER A 114 -14.92 19.12 -6.57
C SER A 114 -14.58 17.69 -7.00
N VAL A 115 -13.35 17.50 -7.46
CA VAL A 115 -12.76 16.17 -7.64
C VAL A 115 -12.43 15.63 -6.25
N VAL A 116 -12.99 14.47 -5.89
CA VAL A 116 -12.60 13.78 -4.65
C VAL A 116 -11.33 13.00 -4.94
N GLU A 117 -10.25 13.33 -4.25
CA GLU A 117 -8.94 12.72 -4.47
C GLU A 117 -8.39 12.12 -3.20
N VAL A 118 -7.62 11.04 -3.36
CA VAL A 118 -6.93 10.34 -2.29
C VAL A 118 -5.45 10.28 -2.62
N LYS A 119 -4.62 10.62 -1.65
CA LYS A 119 -3.16 10.52 -1.79
C LYS A 119 -2.64 9.26 -1.14
N TYR A 120 -1.66 8.65 -1.78
CA TYR A 120 -0.87 7.50 -1.34
C TYR A 120 0.62 7.85 -1.43
N LEU A 121 1.48 7.05 -0.78
CA LEU A 121 2.90 7.09 -1.12
C LEU A 121 3.08 6.66 -2.57
N GLY A 122 3.98 7.33 -3.30
CA GLY A 122 4.37 6.92 -4.64
C GLY A 122 5.10 5.57 -4.63
N GLU A 123 5.04 4.82 -5.73
CA GLU A 123 5.55 3.45 -5.84
C GLU A 123 7.02 3.30 -5.40
N VAL A 124 7.89 4.23 -5.82
CA VAL A 124 9.30 4.21 -5.43
C VAL A 124 9.46 4.47 -3.93
N LEU A 125 8.69 5.40 -3.36
CA LEU A 125 8.74 5.67 -1.92
C LEU A 125 8.19 4.51 -1.10
N GLN A 126 7.13 3.84 -1.57
CA GLN A 126 6.64 2.60 -0.96
C GLN A 126 7.74 1.54 -0.93
N PHE A 127 8.40 1.30 -2.07
CA PHE A 127 9.48 0.34 -2.21
C PHE A 127 10.67 0.66 -1.30
N CYS A 128 11.19 1.89 -1.34
CA CYS A 128 12.33 2.31 -0.52
C CYS A 128 12.02 2.20 0.98
N SER A 129 10.85 2.70 1.40
CA SER A 129 10.42 2.62 2.81
C SER A 129 10.30 1.17 3.28
N ARG A 130 9.75 0.29 2.43
CA ARG A 130 9.64 -1.15 2.70
C ARG A 130 11.02 -1.80 2.84
N LYS A 131 11.97 -1.49 1.95
CA LYS A 131 13.34 -2.01 2.01
C LYS A 131 14.08 -1.56 3.28
N VAL A 132 13.87 -0.32 3.71
CA VAL A 132 14.45 0.21 4.97
C VAL A 132 13.91 -0.56 6.17
N LEU A 133 12.58 -0.77 6.24
CA LEU A 133 11.96 -1.55 7.31
C LEU A 133 12.43 -3.02 7.30
N ILE A 134 12.51 -3.65 6.12
CA ILE A 134 13.05 -5.03 6.00
C ILE A 134 14.48 -5.10 6.51
N HIS A 135 15.35 -4.15 6.13
CA HIS A 135 16.73 -4.11 6.63
C HIS A 135 16.77 -4.01 8.15
N LEU A 136 16.02 -3.06 8.72
CA LEU A 136 16.02 -2.83 10.16
C LEU A 136 15.49 -4.04 10.92
N CYS A 137 14.33 -4.59 10.51
CA CYS A 137 13.76 -5.79 11.11
C CYS A 137 14.71 -6.99 11.05
N ARG A 138 15.44 -7.19 9.93
CA ARG A 138 16.44 -8.27 9.82
C ARG A 138 17.61 -8.07 10.76
N ARG A 139 18.05 -6.83 10.99
CA ARG A 139 19.09 -6.52 11.98
C ARG A 139 18.62 -6.85 13.38
N HIS A 140 17.43 -6.37 13.77
CA HIS A 140 16.83 -6.66 15.07
C HIS A 140 16.71 -8.16 15.28
N PHE A 141 16.14 -8.88 14.31
CA PHE A 141 16.02 -10.34 14.33
C PHE A 141 17.36 -11.05 14.54
N SER A 142 18.45 -10.52 13.97
CA SER A 142 19.80 -11.08 14.08
C SER A 142 20.58 -10.61 15.32
N GLY A 143 19.92 -10.00 16.30
CA GLY A 143 20.55 -9.59 17.56
C GLY A 143 21.32 -8.26 17.48
N VAL A 144 21.06 -7.42 16.47
CA VAL A 144 21.73 -6.13 16.28
C VAL A 144 20.72 -4.99 16.16
N CYS A 145 21.01 -3.84 16.76
CA CYS A 145 20.24 -2.60 16.60
C CYS A 145 21.18 -1.39 16.44
N PHE A 146 20.64 -0.18 16.25
CA PHE A 146 21.41 1.07 16.17
C PHE A 146 21.11 2.03 17.34
N GLY A 147 20.07 1.78 18.12
CA GLY A 147 19.70 2.60 19.27
C GLY A 147 19.17 3.99 18.90
N GLY A 148 18.63 4.17 17.70
CA GLY A 148 18.17 5.45 17.17
C GLY A 148 19.30 6.38 16.72
N GLU A 149 20.55 5.92 16.71
CA GLU A 149 21.73 6.74 16.41
C GLU A 149 22.10 6.71 14.92
N PHE A 150 21.13 7.00 14.04
CA PHE A 150 21.36 7.15 12.61
C PHE A 150 20.54 8.29 12.01
N THR A 151 21.03 8.91 10.95
CA THR A 151 20.32 9.94 10.17
C THR A 151 19.81 9.38 8.85
N SER A 152 18.98 10.14 8.14
CA SER A 152 18.54 9.82 6.78
C SER A 152 19.72 9.68 5.80
N GLU A 153 20.76 10.50 5.94
CA GLU A 153 21.99 10.43 5.13
C GLU A 153 22.74 9.11 5.29
N GLN A 154 22.61 8.45 6.45
CA GLN A 154 23.25 7.16 6.73
C GLN A 154 22.43 5.97 6.22
N ILE A 155 21.20 6.16 5.75
CA ILE A 155 20.40 5.14 5.08
C ILE A 155 20.78 5.17 3.59
N VAL A 156 21.58 4.21 3.15
CA VAL A 156 22.13 4.15 1.79
C VAL A 156 21.55 2.97 1.03
N PHE A 157 21.28 3.18 -0.26
CA PHE A 157 20.83 2.16 -1.20
C PHE A 157 21.95 1.82 -2.17
N ASP A 158 22.19 0.52 -2.40
CA ASP A 158 23.12 0.05 -3.42
C ASP A 158 22.45 -0.02 -4.82
N GLU A 159 23.19 -0.53 -5.81
CA GLU A 159 22.74 -0.60 -7.20
C GLU A 159 21.51 -1.48 -7.43
N ASP A 160 21.31 -2.45 -6.53
CA ASP A 160 20.18 -3.38 -6.52
C ASP A 160 19.02 -2.88 -5.63
N GLY A 161 19.15 -1.69 -5.03
CA GLY A 161 18.18 -1.13 -4.11
C GLY A 161 18.15 -1.82 -2.74
N ASN A 162 19.20 -2.56 -2.38
CA ASN A 162 19.36 -3.06 -1.01
C ASN A 162 19.80 -1.93 -0.09
N VAL A 163 19.28 -1.97 1.13
CA VAL A 163 19.55 -0.94 2.13
C VAL A 163 20.74 -1.34 3.00
N LYS A 164 21.55 -0.35 3.34
CA LYS A 164 22.54 -0.40 4.42
C LYS A 164 22.41 0.85 5.28
N ILE A 165 22.33 0.66 6.59
CA ILE A 165 22.43 1.76 7.56
C ILE A 165 23.89 1.86 8.01
N ASN A 166 24.57 2.94 7.61
CA ASN A 166 25.98 3.22 7.93
C ASN A 166 26.10 3.91 9.29
N ALA A 167 25.64 3.22 10.35
CA ALA A 167 25.70 3.68 11.73
C ALA A 167 26.34 2.62 12.64
N ALA A 168 26.74 3.04 13.84
CA ALA A 168 27.33 2.16 14.84
C ALA A 168 26.31 1.09 15.26
N ARG A 169 26.75 -0.18 15.22
CA ARG A 169 25.92 -1.32 15.64
C ARG A 169 26.02 -1.50 17.14
N LYS A 170 24.89 -1.82 17.77
CA LYS A 170 24.77 -2.13 19.19
C LYS A 170 24.17 -3.52 19.36
N GLN A 171 24.51 -4.18 20.46
CA GLN A 171 23.86 -5.42 20.86
C GLN A 171 22.35 -5.16 21.03
N TYR A 172 21.52 -6.06 20.49
CA TYR A 172 20.08 -5.91 20.58
C TYR A 172 19.60 -5.83 22.02
N THR A 173 18.79 -4.82 22.28
CA THR A 173 17.82 -4.82 23.37
C THR A 173 16.50 -4.29 22.82
N LYS A 174 15.39 -4.72 23.41
CA LYS A 174 14.05 -4.23 23.04
C LYS A 174 13.96 -2.70 23.11
N ILE A 175 14.58 -2.08 24.12
CA ILE A 175 14.59 -0.62 24.30
C ILE A 175 15.31 0.06 23.13
N LEU A 176 16.53 -0.39 22.79
CA LEU A 176 17.30 0.20 21.70
C LEU A 176 16.65 -0.01 20.33
N ALA A 177 16.00 -1.15 20.11
CA ALA A 177 15.27 -1.41 18.88
C ALA A 177 14.03 -0.52 18.72
N VAL A 178 13.34 -0.18 19.82
CA VAL A 178 12.26 0.81 19.79
C VAL A 178 12.78 2.21 19.45
N LEU A 179 13.97 2.59 19.93
CA LEU A 179 14.60 3.86 19.54
C LEU A 179 14.92 3.91 18.04
N ASP A 180 15.25 2.77 17.42
CA ASP A 180 15.40 2.71 15.96
C ASP A 180 14.08 2.98 15.23
N TYR A 181 12.95 2.46 15.74
CA TYR A 181 11.62 2.77 15.19
C TYR A 181 11.28 4.25 15.34
N ASN A 182 11.57 4.86 16.49
CA ASN A 182 11.36 6.29 16.70
C ASN A 182 12.19 7.12 15.71
N ARG A 183 13.44 6.72 15.45
CA ARG A 183 14.27 7.39 14.44
C ARG A 183 13.71 7.23 13.03
N LEU A 184 13.19 6.06 12.67
CA LEU A 184 12.49 5.89 11.38
C LEU A 184 11.19 6.70 11.30
N TYR A 185 10.45 6.85 12.41
CA TYR A 185 9.30 7.74 12.44
C TYR A 185 9.68 9.17 12.06
N ASP A 186 10.73 9.74 12.66
CA ASP A 186 11.17 11.11 12.35
C ASP A 186 11.55 11.29 10.87
N ILE A 187 12.18 10.27 10.28
CA ILE A 187 12.61 10.28 8.88
C ILE A 187 11.40 10.12 7.94
N PHE A 188 10.52 9.16 8.22
CA PHE A 188 9.36 8.85 7.39
C PHE A 188 8.28 9.93 7.47
N ASP A 189 8.01 10.47 8.66
CA ASP A 189 7.00 11.53 8.84
C ASP A 189 7.32 12.76 7.98
N LYS A 190 8.60 13.16 7.92
CA LYS A 190 9.06 14.25 7.04
C LYS A 190 8.91 13.92 5.57
N ALA A 191 9.20 12.68 5.18
CA ALA A 191 9.14 12.25 3.78
C ALA A 191 7.70 12.03 3.26
N PHE A 192 6.78 11.63 4.14
CA PHE A 192 5.45 11.16 3.72
C PHE A 192 4.42 12.28 3.58
N LYS A 193 4.60 13.39 4.30
CA LYS A 193 3.67 14.53 4.27
C LYS A 193 3.58 15.15 2.89
N ASP A 194 2.39 15.62 2.51
CA ASP A 194 2.23 16.50 1.35
C ASP A 194 2.62 17.96 1.67
N GLU A 195 2.57 18.84 0.68
CA GLU A 195 2.87 20.28 0.84
C GLU A 195 1.99 20.97 1.89
N GLY A 196 0.81 20.42 2.19
CA GLY A 196 -0.11 20.90 3.22
C GLY A 196 0.05 20.19 4.56
N ASN A 197 1.16 19.47 4.79
CA ASN A 197 1.41 18.65 5.98
C ASN A 197 0.38 17.54 6.23
N ARG A 198 -0.37 17.11 5.20
CA ARG A 198 -1.36 16.04 5.31
C ARG A 198 -0.69 14.69 5.06
N GLN A 199 -1.15 13.69 5.80
CA GLN A 199 -0.69 12.31 5.67
C GLN A 199 -1.45 11.58 4.55
N PRO A 200 -0.76 10.87 3.65
CA PRO A 200 -1.39 9.98 2.70
C PRO A 200 -2.16 8.85 3.40
N ILE A 201 -3.10 8.24 2.69
CA ILE A 201 -3.88 7.11 3.20
C ILE A 201 -2.95 5.99 3.66
N HIS A 202 -3.34 5.33 4.76
CA HIS A 202 -2.63 4.28 5.47
C HIS A 202 -1.32 4.69 6.17
N THR A 203 -0.71 5.86 5.94
CA THR A 203 0.61 6.17 6.56
C THR A 203 0.51 6.42 8.05
N LEU A 204 -0.60 7.00 8.52
CA LEU A 204 -0.77 7.37 9.93
C LEU A 204 -0.59 6.18 10.88
N ASN A 205 -1.19 5.03 10.57
CA ASN A 205 -1.06 3.83 11.42
C ASN A 205 0.39 3.33 11.51
N LEU A 206 1.13 3.36 10.40
CA LEU A 206 2.55 3.00 10.39
C LEU A 206 3.36 3.95 11.26
N LEU A 207 3.16 5.26 11.05
CA LEU A 207 3.88 6.29 11.78
C LEU A 207 3.56 6.25 13.26
N SER A 208 2.29 6.08 13.64
CA SER A 208 1.89 5.91 15.05
C SER A 208 2.56 4.70 15.69
N PHE A 209 2.64 3.57 14.98
CA PHE A 209 3.33 2.39 15.47
C PHE A 209 4.83 2.62 15.66
N LEU A 210 5.50 3.28 14.69
CA LEU A 210 6.93 3.57 14.77
C LEU A 210 7.26 4.59 15.88
N HIS A 211 6.38 5.56 16.10
CA HIS A 211 6.52 6.58 17.14
C HIS A 211 6.30 6.02 18.55
N SER A 212 5.27 5.18 18.72
CA SER A 212 4.89 4.66 20.04
C SER A 212 4.39 3.22 19.92
N PRO A 213 5.30 2.26 19.71
CA PRO A 213 4.94 0.84 19.67
C PRO A 213 4.42 0.39 21.04
N PRO A 214 3.46 -0.56 21.11
CA PRO A 214 2.93 -1.04 22.38
C PRO A 214 4.04 -1.63 23.26
N PRO A 215 4.08 -1.37 24.59
CA PRO A 215 5.19 -1.80 25.45
C PRO A 215 5.42 -3.31 25.48
N ALA A 216 4.41 -4.13 25.16
CA ALA A 216 4.48 -5.58 25.16
C ALA A 216 5.21 -6.15 23.93
N ILE A 217 5.30 -5.42 22.81
CA ILE A 217 5.82 -5.99 21.56
C ILE A 217 7.31 -6.31 21.63
N ASP A 218 7.74 -7.32 20.89
CA ASP A 218 9.16 -7.59 20.65
C ASP A 218 9.48 -7.31 19.17
N PRO A 219 10.36 -6.34 18.85
CA PRO A 219 10.84 -6.11 17.49
C PRO A 219 11.44 -7.35 16.79
N GLN A 220 11.88 -8.38 17.52
CA GLN A 220 12.31 -9.67 16.96
C GLN A 220 11.17 -10.63 16.62
N SER A 221 9.92 -10.32 16.98
CA SER A 221 8.77 -11.20 16.75
C SER A 221 8.41 -11.29 15.27
N ASP A 222 8.16 -12.51 14.79
CA ASP A 222 7.78 -12.75 13.39
C ASP A 222 6.50 -11.98 13.00
N SER A 223 5.55 -11.78 13.93
CA SER A 223 4.35 -10.97 13.72
C SER A 223 4.64 -9.49 13.53
N ILE A 224 5.50 -8.90 14.36
CA ILE A 224 5.89 -7.49 14.24
C ILE A 224 6.62 -7.25 12.93
N ILE A 225 7.53 -8.15 12.57
CA ILE A 225 8.28 -8.05 11.31
C ILE A 225 7.31 -8.17 10.12
N ALA A 226 6.41 -9.16 10.12
CA ALA A 226 5.41 -9.31 9.06
C ALA A 226 4.48 -8.10 8.96
N TYR A 227 4.07 -7.51 10.09
CA TYR A 227 3.24 -6.31 10.14
C TYR A 227 3.93 -5.09 9.52
N LEU A 228 5.15 -4.76 9.96
CA LEU A 228 5.89 -3.59 9.51
C LEU A 228 6.27 -3.69 8.02
N THR A 229 6.83 -4.83 7.63
CA THR A 229 7.38 -5.00 6.27
C THR A 229 6.31 -5.22 5.20
N ASN A 230 5.05 -5.41 5.59
CA ASN A 230 3.89 -5.51 4.70
C ASN A 230 2.78 -4.52 5.09
N HIS A 231 3.14 -3.40 5.72
CA HIS A 231 2.17 -2.40 6.13
C HIS A 231 1.41 -1.82 4.93
N MET A 232 0.10 -1.54 5.07
CA MET A 232 -0.77 -1.14 3.95
C MET A 232 -0.29 0.11 3.19
N ALA A 233 0.44 1.00 3.87
CA ALA A 233 1.05 2.19 3.29
C ALA A 233 2.15 1.89 2.26
N LEU A 234 2.72 0.68 2.30
CA LEU A 234 3.89 0.26 1.53
C LEU A 234 3.56 -0.69 0.37
N LEU A 235 2.27 -0.90 0.12
CA LEU A 235 1.75 -1.87 -0.83
C LEU A 235 1.04 -1.15 -1.98
N SER A 236 0.93 -1.84 -3.11
CA SER A 236 0.06 -1.45 -4.22
C SER A 236 -1.43 -1.64 -3.88
N HIS A 237 -2.30 -1.00 -4.67
CA HIS A 237 -3.75 -1.17 -4.54
C HIS A 237 -4.18 -2.63 -4.70
N THR A 238 -3.58 -3.35 -5.65
CA THR A 238 -3.89 -4.76 -5.92
C THR A 238 -3.46 -5.67 -4.75
N GLU A 239 -2.30 -5.42 -4.14
CA GLU A 239 -1.87 -6.16 -2.95
C GLU A 239 -2.82 -5.93 -1.77
N ARG A 240 -3.27 -4.69 -1.55
CA ARG A 240 -4.27 -4.37 -0.49
C ARG A 240 -5.60 -5.10 -0.72
N ILE A 241 -6.10 -5.13 -1.96
CA ILE A 241 -7.30 -5.89 -2.33
C ILE A 241 -7.10 -7.39 -2.09
N ALA A 242 -5.95 -7.95 -2.49
CA ALA A 242 -5.63 -9.35 -2.30
C ALA A 242 -5.59 -9.73 -0.81
N ILE A 243 -4.94 -8.91 0.02
CA ILE A 243 -4.91 -9.09 1.48
C ILE A 243 -6.33 -9.04 2.06
N SER A 244 -7.17 -8.10 1.62
CA SER A 244 -8.57 -8.04 2.08
C SER A 244 -9.33 -9.33 1.77
N ALA A 245 -9.19 -9.86 0.54
CA ALA A 245 -9.87 -11.09 0.14
C ALA A 245 -9.35 -12.32 0.90
N LEU A 246 -8.04 -12.39 1.15
CA LEU A 246 -7.42 -13.48 1.89
C LEU A 246 -7.79 -13.46 3.37
N LEU A 247 -7.82 -12.28 4.00
CA LEU A 247 -8.31 -12.14 5.37
C LEU A 247 -9.78 -12.59 5.46
N ASP A 248 -10.64 -12.18 4.53
CA ASP A 248 -12.04 -12.62 4.51
C ASP A 248 -12.19 -14.14 4.39
N LEU A 249 -11.34 -14.76 3.54
CA LEU A 249 -11.27 -16.22 3.42
C LEU A 249 -10.86 -16.87 4.74
N LEU A 250 -9.81 -16.38 5.40
CA LEU A 250 -9.32 -16.94 6.66
C LEU A 250 -10.34 -16.76 7.79
N PHE A 251 -10.95 -15.57 7.92
CA PHE A 251 -12.02 -15.31 8.88
C PHE A 251 -13.23 -16.21 8.65
N SER A 252 -13.54 -16.55 7.39
CA SER A 252 -14.67 -17.44 7.08
C SER A 252 -14.52 -18.83 7.69
N ARG A 253 -13.27 -19.31 7.85
CA ARG A 253 -12.92 -20.64 8.37
C ARG A 253 -12.97 -20.74 9.89
N LEU A 254 -12.99 -19.60 10.59
CA LEU A 254 -13.16 -19.58 12.04
C LEU A 254 -14.57 -20.03 12.41
N ASP A 255 -14.70 -20.71 13.55
CA ASP A 255 -16.01 -21.08 14.08
C ASP A 255 -16.72 -19.86 14.70
N LYS A 256 -17.94 -20.09 15.21
CA LYS A 256 -18.75 -19.00 15.76
C LYS A 256 -18.09 -18.41 17.01
N GLU A 257 -17.51 -19.24 17.87
CA GLU A 257 -16.89 -18.83 19.14
C GLU A 257 -15.66 -17.96 18.89
N ASP A 258 -14.78 -18.39 17.98
CA ASP A 258 -13.62 -17.63 17.54
C ASP A 258 -14.02 -16.29 16.91
N LYS A 259 -15.05 -16.27 16.06
CA LYS A 259 -15.57 -15.03 15.48
C LYS A 259 -16.10 -14.06 16.55
N GLU A 260 -16.76 -14.55 17.60
CA GLU A 260 -17.19 -13.69 18.71
C GLU A 260 -16.02 -13.18 19.57
N LEU A 261 -14.96 -13.98 19.72
CA LEU A 261 -13.73 -13.50 20.34
C LEU A 261 -13.15 -12.30 19.58
N PHE A 262 -13.07 -12.40 18.25
CA PHE A 262 -12.70 -11.28 17.39
C PHE A 262 -13.66 -10.09 17.55
N ARG A 263 -14.98 -10.29 17.56
CA ARG A 263 -15.92 -9.19 17.77
C ARG A 263 -15.75 -8.48 19.11
N THR A 264 -15.28 -9.18 20.14
CA THR A 264 -15.06 -8.63 21.48
C THR A 264 -13.82 -7.72 21.53
N TYR A 265 -12.74 -8.10 20.84
CA TYR A 265 -11.48 -7.34 20.86
C TYR A 265 -11.34 -6.32 19.73
N LEU A 266 -12.00 -6.55 18.59
CA LEU A 266 -11.98 -5.62 17.48
C LEU A 266 -12.86 -4.41 17.79
N LYS A 267 -12.30 -3.20 17.64
CA LYS A 267 -13.06 -1.96 17.81
C LYS A 267 -14.30 -1.95 16.92
N PHE A 268 -15.47 -1.66 17.52
CA PHE A 268 -16.74 -1.51 16.81
C PHE A 268 -16.65 -0.46 15.69
N VAL A 269 -17.31 -0.73 14.56
CA VAL A 269 -17.34 0.17 13.40
C VAL A 269 -18.77 0.29 12.88
N LYS A 270 -19.28 1.52 12.85
CA LYS A 270 -20.57 1.86 12.27
C LYS A 270 -20.41 2.35 10.83
N TRP A 271 -20.84 1.53 9.87
CA TRP A 271 -20.60 1.77 8.44
C TRP A 271 -21.83 1.56 7.56
N THR A 272 -22.78 0.72 7.99
CA THR A 272 -23.95 0.34 7.21
C THR A 272 -24.89 1.51 6.91
N ALA A 273 -24.92 2.53 7.78
CA ALA A 273 -25.69 3.75 7.53
C ALA A 273 -25.05 4.61 6.41
N LYS A 274 -23.72 4.67 6.34
CA LYS A 274 -22.99 5.51 5.38
C LYS A 274 -22.98 4.89 3.97
N VAL A 275 -22.80 3.57 3.90
CA VAL A 275 -22.66 2.84 2.62
C VAL A 275 -23.88 2.97 1.72
N GLN A 276 -25.07 3.14 2.31
CA GLN A 276 -26.33 3.27 1.60
C GLN A 276 -26.42 4.52 0.72
N PHE A 277 -25.62 5.54 1.02
CA PHE A 277 -25.61 6.81 0.30
C PHE A 277 -24.56 6.87 -0.81
N ILE A 278 -23.71 5.84 -0.96
CA ILE A 278 -22.69 5.77 -2.02
C ILE A 278 -23.22 4.85 -3.13
N PRO A 279 -23.49 5.35 -4.35
CA PRO A 279 -24.25 4.61 -5.36
C PRO A 279 -23.72 3.19 -5.65
N ALA A 280 -22.44 3.05 -6.00
CA ALA A 280 -21.84 1.76 -6.33
C ALA A 280 -21.79 0.81 -5.12
N MET A 281 -21.45 1.33 -3.94
CA MET A 281 -21.39 0.52 -2.72
C MET A 281 -22.80 0.09 -2.26
N ASN A 282 -23.81 0.95 -2.41
CA ASN A 282 -25.20 0.69 -2.07
C ASN A 282 -25.79 -0.45 -2.91
N THR A 283 -25.44 -0.52 -4.20
CA THR A 283 -25.83 -1.64 -5.07
C THR A 283 -25.33 -2.97 -4.53
N ILE A 284 -24.07 -3.04 -4.07
CA ILE A 284 -23.49 -4.25 -3.49
C ILE A 284 -24.09 -4.56 -2.13
N TYR A 285 -24.29 -3.53 -1.30
CA TYR A 285 -24.85 -3.65 0.04
C TYR A 285 -26.26 -4.25 -0.02
N ASN A 286 -27.11 -3.78 -0.93
CA ASN A 286 -28.50 -4.22 -1.09
C ASN A 286 -28.70 -5.40 -2.05
N HIS A 287 -27.64 -5.98 -2.62
CA HIS A 287 -27.75 -7.05 -3.63
C HIS A 287 -28.65 -8.21 -3.17
N PHE A 288 -28.64 -8.52 -1.88
CA PHE A 288 -29.45 -9.58 -1.27
C PHE A 288 -30.96 -9.38 -1.38
N LYS A 289 -31.45 -8.14 -1.49
CA LYS A 289 -32.89 -7.85 -1.63
C LYS A 289 -33.48 -8.42 -2.92
N HIS A 290 -32.63 -8.75 -3.88
CA HIS A 290 -33.01 -9.32 -5.18
C HIS A 290 -32.77 -10.84 -5.26
N MET A 291 -32.32 -11.49 -4.17
CA MET A 291 -32.04 -12.93 -4.12
C MET A 291 -33.26 -13.74 -3.63
N ASN A 292 -33.41 -14.95 -4.18
CA ASN A 292 -34.57 -15.82 -3.96
C ASN A 292 -34.77 -16.19 -2.47
N LYS A 293 -36.01 -16.06 -1.96
CA LYS A 293 -36.41 -16.24 -0.53
C LYS A 293 -36.03 -17.59 0.10
N LYS A 294 -35.61 -18.57 -0.70
CA LYS A 294 -35.20 -19.91 -0.24
C LYS A 294 -33.78 -19.99 0.34
N LYS A 295 -32.92 -18.98 0.11
CA LYS A 295 -31.58 -18.93 0.73
C LYS A 295 -31.63 -18.10 2.02
N LYS A 296 -31.21 -18.68 3.14
CA LYS A 296 -30.95 -17.95 4.39
C LYS A 296 -29.87 -16.89 4.11
N PHE A 297 -30.26 -15.62 4.07
CA PHE A 297 -29.33 -14.51 3.91
C PHE A 297 -28.97 -13.92 5.26
N VAL A 298 -27.69 -13.60 5.44
CA VAL A 298 -27.18 -12.91 6.63
C VAL A 298 -26.88 -11.48 6.21
N PRO A 299 -27.63 -10.47 6.71
CA PRO A 299 -27.37 -9.08 6.39
C PRO A 299 -26.00 -8.64 6.88
N TYR A 300 -25.46 -7.62 6.21
CA TYR A 300 -24.30 -6.92 6.71
C TYR A 300 -24.64 -6.20 8.02
N GLU A 301 -23.71 -6.24 8.95
CA GLU A 301 -23.82 -5.69 10.30
C GLU A 301 -22.75 -4.62 10.54
N ASP A 302 -22.99 -3.72 11.50
CA ASP A 302 -22.00 -2.74 11.96
C ASP A 302 -20.89 -3.41 12.79
N ASN A 303 -19.97 -4.12 12.11
CA ASN A 303 -18.74 -4.64 12.70
C ASN A 303 -17.66 -4.84 11.63
N ARG A 304 -16.40 -5.00 12.08
CA ARG A 304 -15.24 -5.14 11.20
C ARG A 304 -15.26 -6.41 10.33
N ILE A 305 -15.76 -7.52 10.86
CA ILE A 305 -15.84 -8.80 10.11
C ILE A 305 -16.84 -8.65 8.95
N SER A 306 -17.99 -8.04 9.20
CA SER A 306 -19.00 -7.78 8.17
C SER A 306 -18.51 -6.75 7.15
N LEU A 307 -17.76 -5.73 7.57
CA LEU A 307 -17.15 -4.76 6.66
C LEU A 307 -16.08 -5.39 5.76
N LEU A 308 -15.31 -6.36 6.29
CA LEU A 308 -14.34 -7.15 5.51
C LEU A 308 -15.01 -8.03 4.44
N ARG A 309 -16.12 -8.66 4.81
CA ARG A 309 -16.94 -9.41 3.85
C ARG A 309 -17.48 -8.48 2.76
N PHE A 310 -17.94 -7.31 3.15
CA PHE A 310 -18.43 -6.29 2.22
C PHE A 310 -17.33 -5.81 1.27
N SER A 311 -16.12 -5.50 1.76
CA SER A 311 -15.01 -5.03 0.91
C SER A 311 -14.68 -6.05 -0.19
N THR A 312 -14.61 -7.33 0.16
CA THR A 312 -14.34 -8.41 -0.79
C THR A 312 -15.42 -8.50 -1.88
N ASN A 313 -16.68 -8.40 -1.49
CA ASN A 313 -17.80 -8.39 -2.43
C ASN A 313 -17.79 -7.13 -3.30
N PHE A 314 -17.47 -5.98 -2.72
CA PHE A 314 -17.38 -4.70 -3.43
C PHE A 314 -16.29 -4.73 -4.51
N PHE A 315 -15.08 -5.20 -4.17
CA PHE A 315 -13.98 -5.32 -5.13
C PHE A 315 -14.30 -6.32 -6.25
N LYS A 316 -14.96 -7.44 -5.91
CA LYS A 316 -15.28 -8.50 -6.88
C LYS A 316 -16.41 -8.14 -7.85
N HIS A 317 -17.41 -7.40 -7.38
CA HIS A 317 -18.66 -7.19 -8.11
C HIS A 317 -18.82 -5.78 -8.67
N SER A 318 -17.72 -5.03 -8.81
CA SER A 318 -17.69 -3.68 -9.38
C SER A 318 -16.74 -3.55 -10.60
N PRO A 319 -16.82 -4.44 -11.62
CA PRO A 319 -15.83 -4.52 -12.70
C PRO A 319 -15.79 -3.31 -13.65
N LYS A 320 -16.72 -2.37 -13.51
CA LYS A 320 -16.77 -1.13 -14.28
C LYS A 320 -15.70 -0.12 -13.86
N PHE A 321 -15.09 -0.32 -12.70
CA PHE A 321 -14.05 0.54 -12.14
C PHE A 321 -12.74 -0.23 -12.05
N SER A 322 -11.62 0.50 -12.15
CA SER A 322 -10.30 -0.08 -11.95
C SER A 322 -10.08 -0.50 -10.49
N PRO A 323 -9.19 -1.47 -10.23
CA PRO A 323 -8.82 -1.85 -8.85
C PRO A 323 -8.31 -0.66 -8.02
N GLU A 324 -7.63 0.29 -8.67
CA GLU A 324 -7.10 1.51 -8.06
C GLU A 324 -8.25 2.42 -7.56
N GLU A 325 -9.23 2.71 -8.41
CA GLU A 325 -10.41 3.51 -8.05
C GLU A 325 -11.24 2.83 -6.95
N LEU A 326 -11.42 1.51 -7.01
CA LEU A 326 -12.17 0.76 -6.01
C LEU A 326 -11.47 0.78 -4.64
N GLU A 327 -10.16 0.54 -4.61
CA GLU A 327 -9.39 0.58 -3.37
C GLU A 327 -9.34 1.99 -2.78
N ALA A 328 -9.17 3.02 -3.63
CA ALA A 328 -9.23 4.42 -3.21
C ALA A 328 -10.58 4.80 -2.62
N ALA A 329 -11.68 4.45 -3.29
CA ALA A 329 -13.03 4.66 -2.80
C ALA A 329 -13.27 4.00 -1.45
N PHE A 330 -12.85 2.74 -1.30
CA PHE A 330 -13.04 1.98 -0.08
C PHE A 330 -12.18 2.51 1.08
N SER A 331 -10.92 2.85 0.82
CA SER A 331 -10.03 3.44 1.81
C SER A 331 -10.48 4.84 2.23
N PHE A 332 -10.99 5.66 1.30
CA PHE A 332 -11.61 6.95 1.62
C PHE A 332 -12.87 6.77 2.48
N PHE A 333 -13.75 5.84 2.12
CA PHE A 333 -14.96 5.50 2.87
C PHE A 333 -14.66 5.05 4.30
N THR A 334 -13.54 4.35 4.50
CA THR A 334 -13.13 3.77 5.79
C THR A 334 -11.99 4.53 6.49
N ALA A 335 -11.67 5.75 6.03
CA ALA A 335 -10.47 6.48 6.45
C ALA A 335 -10.41 6.71 7.98
N SER A 336 -11.54 6.97 8.63
CA SER A 336 -11.60 7.18 10.10
C SER A 336 -11.25 5.93 10.91
N GLU A 337 -11.25 4.75 10.29
CA GLU A 337 -10.99 3.47 10.97
C GLU A 337 -9.66 2.84 10.58
N SER A 338 -8.94 3.43 9.60
CA SER A 338 -7.78 2.84 8.93
C SER A 338 -7.99 1.34 8.67
N PHE A 339 -9.18 0.99 8.15
CA PHE A 339 -9.82 -0.30 8.44
C PHE A 339 -8.94 -1.53 8.19
N ILE A 340 -8.38 -1.68 6.98
CA ILE A 340 -7.55 -2.84 6.63
C ILE A 340 -6.24 -2.85 7.44
N ALA A 341 -5.59 -1.69 7.57
CA ALA A 341 -4.35 -1.57 8.35
C ALA A 341 -4.57 -1.94 9.83
N GLN A 342 -5.70 -1.52 10.40
CA GLN A 342 -6.08 -1.84 11.76
C GLN A 342 -6.43 -3.34 11.91
N LEU A 343 -7.11 -3.94 10.94
CA LEU A 343 -7.44 -5.37 11.00
C LEU A 343 -6.18 -6.26 10.97
N VAL A 344 -5.19 -5.88 10.14
CA VAL A 344 -3.88 -6.57 10.12
C VAL A 344 -3.12 -6.34 11.42
N TYR A 345 -3.14 -5.12 11.96
CA TYR A 345 -2.57 -4.82 13.28
C TYR A 345 -3.24 -5.68 14.36
N ASP A 346 -4.56 -5.78 14.38
CA ASP A 346 -5.28 -6.55 15.39
C ASP A 346 -4.90 -8.03 15.30
N ALA A 347 -4.89 -8.60 14.08
CA ALA A 347 -4.48 -9.98 13.85
C ALA A 347 -3.04 -10.26 14.31
N LEU A 348 -2.07 -9.41 13.94
CA LEU A 348 -0.66 -9.69 14.16
C LEU A 348 -0.13 -9.20 15.49
N VAL A 349 -0.59 -8.03 15.95
CA VAL A 349 -0.07 -7.38 17.17
C VAL A 349 -0.98 -7.68 18.35
N THR A 350 -2.29 -7.42 18.23
CA THR A 350 -3.22 -7.57 19.37
C THR A 350 -3.39 -9.03 19.79
N PHE A 351 -3.60 -9.94 18.84
CA PHE A 351 -3.83 -11.36 19.14
C PHE A 351 -2.55 -12.18 19.36
N LYS A 352 -1.41 -11.84 18.72
CA LYS A 352 -0.15 -12.56 18.93
C LYS A 352 0.67 -11.98 20.08
N ASP A 353 1.11 -10.73 19.94
CA ASP A 353 2.07 -10.10 20.86
C ASP A 353 1.39 -9.36 22.04
N GLY A 354 0.08 -9.09 21.94
CA GLY A 354 -0.73 -8.46 22.99
C GLY A 354 -1.18 -9.41 24.11
N GLN A 355 -0.77 -10.69 24.07
CA GLN A 355 -1.06 -11.73 25.07
C GLN A 355 -2.55 -11.89 25.43
N LYS A 356 -3.45 -11.65 24.47
CA LYS A 356 -4.88 -11.94 24.67
C LYS A 356 -5.10 -13.46 24.73
N PRO A 357 -6.00 -13.96 25.58
CA PRO A 357 -6.36 -15.38 25.57
C PRO A 357 -6.96 -15.72 24.21
N CYS A 358 -6.25 -16.56 23.46
CA CYS A 358 -6.64 -16.98 22.11
C CYS A 358 -6.86 -18.49 22.10
N THR A 359 -7.81 -18.94 21.29
CA THR A 359 -7.97 -20.37 21.00
C THR A 359 -6.84 -20.84 20.08
N ALA A 360 -6.62 -22.16 20.00
CA ALA A 360 -5.64 -22.74 19.07
C ALA A 360 -5.94 -22.36 17.60
N LYS A 361 -7.21 -22.24 17.22
CA LYS A 361 -7.64 -21.83 15.88
C LYS A 361 -7.35 -20.36 15.58
N VAL A 362 -7.49 -19.48 16.57
CA VAL A 362 -7.09 -18.07 16.45
C VAL A 362 -5.58 -17.97 16.26
N HIS A 363 -4.78 -18.76 16.98
CA HIS A 363 -3.34 -18.85 16.74
C HIS A 363 -3.01 -19.35 15.33
N GLU A 364 -3.66 -20.40 14.87
CA GLU A 364 -3.49 -20.93 13.52
C GLU A 364 -3.87 -19.89 12.44
N PHE A 365 -4.95 -19.13 12.66
CA PHE A 365 -5.32 -18.01 11.82
C PHE A 365 -4.19 -16.99 11.72
N VAL A 366 -3.63 -16.57 12.86
CA VAL A 366 -2.54 -15.58 12.89
C VAL A 366 -1.30 -16.12 12.17
N ASP A 367 -0.92 -17.38 12.41
CA ASP A 367 0.25 -17.98 11.76
C ASP A 367 0.06 -18.08 10.23
N ARG A 368 -1.17 -18.35 9.76
CA ARG A 368 -1.51 -18.30 8.33
C ARG A 368 -1.43 -16.88 7.76
N VAL A 369 -1.83 -15.85 8.52
CA VAL A 369 -1.67 -14.45 8.11
C VAL A 369 -0.19 -14.09 7.99
N ILE A 370 0.65 -14.50 8.96
CA ILE A 370 2.10 -14.28 8.91
C ILE A 370 2.71 -14.97 7.68
N ALA A 371 2.36 -16.24 7.45
CA ALA A 371 2.86 -17.00 6.31
C ALA A 371 2.48 -16.36 4.97
N MET A 372 1.27 -15.81 4.87
CA MET A 372 0.78 -15.11 3.68
C MET A 372 1.52 -13.80 3.41
N LEU A 373 1.71 -12.98 4.44
CA LEU A 373 2.40 -11.68 4.30
C LEU A 373 3.91 -11.87 4.09
N GLY A 374 4.47 -12.94 4.65
CA GLY A 374 5.90 -13.21 4.64
C GLY A 374 6.62 -12.43 5.73
N LYS A 375 7.48 -13.13 6.48
CA LYS A 375 8.24 -12.58 7.60
C LYS A 375 9.56 -11.90 7.22
N ASN A 376 9.95 -11.91 5.94
CA ASN A 376 11.12 -11.21 5.39
C ASN A 376 12.48 -11.43 6.09
N THR A 377 12.59 -12.45 6.96
CA THR A 377 13.80 -12.87 7.69
C THR A 377 14.49 -14.08 7.07
N ILE A 378 14.11 -14.48 5.85
CA ILE A 378 14.71 -15.62 5.15
C ILE A 378 16.24 -15.40 5.03
N GLY A 379 17.01 -16.38 5.49
CA GLY A 379 18.48 -16.35 5.50
C GLY A 379 19.10 -15.62 6.69
N CYS A 380 18.33 -15.19 7.69
CA CYS A 380 18.84 -14.68 8.96
C CYS A 380 18.81 -15.75 10.04
N THR A 381 19.82 -15.78 10.90
CA THR A 381 19.79 -16.53 12.16
C THR A 381 19.23 -15.63 13.27
N LYS A 382 18.30 -16.14 14.07
CA LYS A 382 17.80 -15.40 15.22
C LYS A 382 18.96 -15.22 16.22
N GLY A 383 19.25 -13.98 16.57
CA GLY A 383 20.38 -13.60 17.44
C GLY A 383 19.98 -13.33 18.87
#